data_AF-A0A812IHG4-F1
#
_entry.id   AF-A0A812IHG4-F1
#
_cell.length_a   1.000
_cell.length_b   1.000
_cell.length_c   1.000
_cell.angle_alpha   90.00
_cell.angle_beta   90.00
_cell.angle_gamma   90.00
#
_symmetry.space_group_name_H-M   'P 1'
#
loop_
_entity.id
_entity.type
_entity.pdbx_description
1 polymer ?
#
loop_
_entity_poly.entity_id
_entity_poly.type
_entity_poly.pdbx_seq_one_letter_code
_entity_poly.pdbx_strand_id
1 'polypeptide(L)'
;MIVFLVATAAMCWLSYYLMLVYASSCASLQSQLEQFTFGKLDCACCAKGHASEDEHCDRKTISQCISVWFGSTEQFERAARQEVQHALQQQLGKALCPYSLHLQLEVPFLWAGLDTASARFRAGDWEEGLWLVLGGLVWFLLIIPAIYRLTISAILRLKRLLEENLGFTPGGLLWMGIVIPPSLLTLLRFHECFRAVAPAVSE
;
A
#
# COMPACT_ATOMS: atom_id res chain seq x y z
N MET A 1 28.08 -8.14 -7.03
CA MET A 1 26.92 -9.06 -6.93
C MET A 1 26.25 -9.04 -5.55
N ILE A 2 26.96 -9.34 -4.45
CA ILE A 2 26.36 -9.39 -3.09
C ILE A 2 25.73 -8.05 -2.68
N VAL A 3 26.43 -6.93 -2.87
CA VAL A 3 25.92 -5.58 -2.53
C VAL A 3 24.62 -5.27 -3.30
N PHE A 4 24.54 -5.66 -4.57
CA PHE A 4 23.36 -5.48 -5.41
C PHE A 4 22.17 -6.29 -4.88
N LEU A 5 22.40 -7.58 -4.55
CA LEU A 5 21.36 -8.44 -3.97
C LEU A 5 20.82 -7.92 -2.64
N VAL A 6 21.71 -7.46 -1.76
CA VAL A 6 21.34 -6.87 -0.46
C VAL A 6 20.54 -5.58 -0.65
N ALA A 7 20.97 -4.70 -1.56
CA ALA A 7 20.26 -3.46 -1.87
C ALA A 7 18.86 -3.74 -2.45
N THR A 8 18.73 -4.68 -3.39
CA THR A 8 17.43 -5.06 -3.95
C THR A 8 16.52 -5.68 -2.90
N ALA A 9 17.05 -6.53 -2.01
CA ALA A 9 16.28 -7.14 -0.93
C ALA A 9 15.77 -6.08 0.06
N ALA A 10 16.63 -5.12 0.43
CA ALA A 10 16.27 -4.01 1.32
C ALA A 10 15.22 -3.08 0.69
N MET A 11 15.32 -2.78 -0.61
CA MET A 11 14.32 -1.98 -1.30
C MET A 11 12.97 -2.71 -1.42
N CYS A 12 12.97 -4.01 -1.76
CA CYS A 12 11.74 -4.81 -1.77
C CYS A 12 11.11 -4.93 -0.38
N TRP A 13 11.95 -4.98 0.66
CA TRP A 13 11.48 -4.96 2.05
C TRP A 13 10.80 -3.64 2.39
N LEU A 14 11.45 -2.52 2.05
CA LEU A 14 10.93 -1.18 2.30
C LEU A 14 9.63 -0.93 1.54
N SER A 15 9.56 -1.27 0.24
CA SER A 15 8.34 -1.10 -0.56
C SER A 15 7.19 -1.93 0.02
N TYR A 16 7.44 -3.18 0.41
CA TYR A 16 6.46 -4.02 1.08
C TYR A 16 5.98 -3.42 2.41
N TYR A 17 6.90 -2.96 3.26
CA TYR A 17 6.57 -2.33 4.53
C TYR A 17 5.70 -1.08 4.35
N LEU A 18 6.08 -0.19 3.43
CA LEU A 18 5.33 1.03 3.14
C LEU A 18 3.92 0.70 2.62
N MET A 19 3.78 -0.31 1.76
CA MET A 19 2.50 -0.75 1.23
C MET A 19 1.58 -1.32 2.32
N LEU A 20 2.14 -2.06 3.29
CA LEU A 20 1.39 -2.55 4.45
C LEU A 20 0.92 -1.41 5.37
N VAL A 21 1.82 -0.48 5.68
CA VAL A 21 1.48 0.71 6.48
C VAL A 21 0.37 1.49 5.79
N TYR A 22 0.52 1.75 4.49
CA TYR A 22 -0.49 2.42 3.68
C TYR A 22 -1.84 1.70 3.69
N ALA A 23 -1.86 0.38 3.42
CA ALA A 23 -3.09 -0.40 3.46
C ALA A 23 -3.76 -0.38 4.84
N SER A 24 -2.98 -0.42 5.92
CA SER A 24 -3.47 -0.31 7.29
C SER A 24 -4.07 1.07 7.57
N SER A 25 -3.40 2.15 7.14
CA SER A 25 -3.90 3.52 7.26
C SER A 25 -5.21 3.71 6.50
N CYS A 26 -5.31 3.18 5.28
CA CYS A 26 -6.55 3.23 4.50
C CYS A 26 -7.68 2.45 5.15
N ALA A 27 -7.41 1.26 5.70
CA ALA A 27 -8.40 0.50 6.45
C ALA A 27 -8.86 1.24 7.71
N SER A 28 -7.94 1.90 8.43
CA SER A 28 -8.28 2.74 9.58
C SER A 28 -9.15 3.92 9.17
N LEU A 29 -8.82 4.60 8.07
CA LEU A 29 -9.60 5.72 7.56
C LEU A 29 -11.00 5.30 7.12
N GLN A 30 -11.14 4.13 6.49
CA GLN A 30 -12.47 3.55 6.19
C GLN A 30 -13.28 3.29 7.45
N SER A 31 -12.67 2.68 8.47
CA SER A 31 -13.32 2.41 9.76
C SER A 31 -13.74 3.70 10.48
N GLN A 32 -12.89 4.73 10.45
CA GLN A 32 -13.21 6.05 11.02
C GLN A 32 -14.35 6.74 10.27
N LEU A 33 -14.39 6.62 8.94
CA LEU A 33 -15.50 7.13 8.14
C LEU A 33 -16.81 6.40 8.46
N GLU A 34 -16.80 5.07 8.56
CA GLU A 34 -18.00 4.29 8.91
C GLU A 34 -18.57 4.69 10.28
N GLN A 35 -17.71 5.01 11.24
CA GLN A 35 -18.07 5.43 12.59
C GLN A 35 -18.21 6.95 12.75
N PHE A 36 -18.07 7.71 11.67
CA PHE A 36 -18.09 9.17 11.70
C PHE A 36 -19.43 9.67 12.23
N THR A 37 -19.40 10.44 13.32
CA THR A 37 -20.59 11.11 13.87
C THR A 37 -20.19 12.54 14.21
N PHE A 38 -20.93 13.53 13.69
CA PHE A 38 -20.69 14.94 13.94
C PHE A 38 -20.78 15.26 15.44
N GLY A 39 -21.69 14.58 16.14
CA GLY A 39 -21.85 14.63 17.59
C GLY A 39 -20.67 14.13 18.43
N LYS A 40 -19.67 13.46 17.84
CA LYS A 40 -18.43 13.04 18.51
C LYS A 40 -17.23 13.92 18.19
N LEU A 41 -17.38 14.92 17.33
CA LEU A 41 -16.29 15.84 16.99
C LEU A 41 -16.01 16.78 18.16
N ASP A 42 -14.74 16.79 18.57
CA ASP A 42 -14.23 17.71 19.58
C ASP A 42 -13.91 19.06 18.97
N CYS A 43 -14.51 20.10 19.54
CA CYS A 43 -14.25 21.50 19.22
C CYS A 43 -13.40 22.10 20.34
N ALA A 44 -12.39 22.89 19.99
CA ALA A 44 -11.52 23.54 20.97
C ALA A 44 -12.30 24.41 21.98
N CYS A 45 -13.36 25.09 21.52
CA CYS A 45 -14.26 25.85 22.38
C CYS A 45 -15.06 24.96 23.35
N CYS A 46 -15.47 23.78 22.91
CA CYS A 46 -16.26 22.83 23.70
C CYS A 46 -15.40 22.11 24.75
N ALA A 47 -14.13 21.81 24.41
CA ALA A 47 -13.18 21.19 25.33
C ALA A 47 -12.81 22.10 26.50
N LYS A 48 -12.86 23.43 26.30
CA LYS A 48 -12.62 24.43 27.37
C LYS A 48 -13.87 24.75 28.20
N GLY A 49 -15.02 24.15 27.87
CA GLY A 49 -16.24 24.28 28.65
C GLY A 49 -16.89 25.66 28.57
N HIS A 50 -16.90 26.30 27.39
CA HIS A 50 -17.55 27.59 27.09
C HIS A 50 -17.46 28.61 28.25
N ALA A 51 -16.45 29.49 28.20
CA ALA A 51 -16.18 30.43 29.28
C ALA A 51 -17.31 31.46 29.50
N SER A 52 -18.16 31.69 28.49
CA SER A 52 -19.39 32.48 28.58
C SER A 52 -20.49 31.93 27.65
N GLU A 53 -21.77 32.19 27.95
CA GLU A 53 -22.90 31.82 27.07
C GLU A 53 -22.86 32.51 25.70
N ASP A 54 -22.16 33.65 25.60
CA ASP A 54 -21.96 34.45 24.38
C ASP A 54 -20.74 34.02 23.54
N GLU A 55 -19.94 33.05 24.00
CA GLU A 55 -18.81 32.56 23.20
C GLU A 55 -19.32 31.84 21.94
N HIS A 56 -18.81 32.29 20.78
CA HIS A 56 -19.13 31.68 19.50
C HIS A 56 -18.66 30.22 19.47
N CYS A 57 -19.62 29.30 19.47
CA CYS A 57 -19.34 27.87 19.42
C CYS A 57 -19.31 27.42 17.96
N ASP A 58 -18.11 27.15 17.43
CA ASP A 58 -17.92 26.68 16.05
C ASP A 58 -18.81 25.47 15.73
N ARG A 59 -19.03 24.59 16.71
CA ARG A 59 -19.93 23.44 16.55
C ARG A 59 -21.37 23.83 16.27
N LYS A 60 -21.91 24.83 16.99
CA LYS A 60 -23.28 25.32 16.77
C LYS A 60 -23.38 25.94 15.38
N THR A 61 -22.42 26.77 15.01
CA THR A 61 -22.36 27.43 13.70
C THR A 61 -22.29 26.42 12.56
N ILE A 62 -21.37 25.44 12.64
CA ILE A 62 -21.24 24.38 11.63
C ILE A 62 -22.50 23.51 11.58
N SER A 63 -23.11 23.17 12.72
CA SER A 63 -24.38 22.41 12.76
C SER A 63 -25.52 23.14 12.07
N GLN A 64 -25.61 24.47 12.24
CA GLN A 64 -26.58 25.30 11.54
C GLN A 64 -26.33 25.29 10.03
N CYS A 65 -25.08 25.49 9.60
CA CYS A 65 -24.71 25.40 8.19
C CYS A 65 -25.04 24.02 7.59
N ILE A 66 -24.73 22.94 8.31
CA ILE A 66 -25.08 21.57 7.93
C ILE A 66 -26.60 21.43 7.77
N SER A 67 -27.38 21.95 8.71
CA SER A 67 -28.85 21.88 8.64
C SER A 67 -29.40 22.66 7.44
N VAL A 68 -28.78 23.79 7.08
CA VAL A 68 -29.17 24.57 5.89
C VAL A 68 -28.82 23.85 4.59
N TRP A 69 -27.66 23.22 4.51
CA TRP A 69 -27.17 22.58 3.26
C TRP A 69 -27.70 21.16 3.05
N PHE A 70 -27.79 20.38 4.11
CA PHE A 70 -28.14 18.94 4.07
C PHE A 70 -29.49 18.65 4.73
N GLY A 71 -30.21 19.65 5.24
CA GLY A 71 -31.50 19.49 5.92
C GLY A 71 -31.39 18.98 7.36
N SER A 72 -30.43 18.10 7.65
CA SER A 72 -30.13 17.66 9.02
C SER A 72 -28.70 17.13 9.18
N THR A 73 -28.25 17.03 10.43
CA THR A 73 -26.97 16.40 10.79
C THR A 73 -26.91 14.94 10.37
N GLU A 74 -28.01 14.20 10.44
CA GLU A 74 -28.07 12.78 10.09
C GLU A 74 -27.98 12.57 8.57
N GLN A 75 -28.57 13.48 7.78
CA GLN A 75 -28.44 13.45 6.32
C GLN A 75 -27.01 13.77 5.90
N PHE A 76 -26.38 14.76 6.54
CA PHE A 76 -24.96 15.05 6.33
C PHE A 76 -24.07 13.86 6.71
N GLU A 77 -24.26 13.25 7.88
CA GLU A 77 -23.49 12.07 8.28
C GLU A 77 -23.68 10.91 7.31
N ARG A 78 -24.91 10.68 6.82
CA ARG A 78 -25.18 9.64 5.81
C ARG A 78 -24.46 9.96 4.50
N ALA A 79 -24.54 11.20 4.02
CA ALA A 79 -23.86 11.64 2.80
C ALA A 79 -22.34 11.52 2.96
N ALA A 80 -21.77 11.96 4.08
CA ALA A 80 -20.36 11.82 4.39
C ALA A 80 -19.93 10.35 4.41
N ARG A 81 -20.68 9.47 5.10
CA ARG A 81 -20.38 8.04 5.14
C ARG A 81 -20.47 7.39 3.76
N GLN A 82 -21.47 7.72 2.95
CA GLN A 82 -21.68 7.04 1.66
C GLN A 82 -20.83 7.64 0.54
N GLU A 83 -20.88 8.95 0.33
CA GLU A 83 -20.23 9.61 -0.79
C GLU A 83 -18.72 9.66 -0.62
N VAL A 84 -18.23 9.98 0.59
CA VAL A 84 -16.78 10.00 0.84
C VAL A 84 -16.22 8.59 0.79
N GLN A 85 -16.90 7.59 1.36
CA GLN A 85 -16.46 6.20 1.27
C GLN A 85 -16.45 5.71 -0.17
N HIS A 86 -17.47 6.05 -0.97
CA HIS A 86 -17.53 5.70 -2.39
C HIS A 86 -16.40 6.37 -3.18
N ALA A 87 -16.17 7.67 -2.97
CA ALA A 87 -15.06 8.39 -3.60
C ALA A 87 -13.70 7.79 -3.20
N LEU A 88 -13.53 7.43 -1.93
CA LEU A 88 -12.33 6.76 -1.42
C LEU A 88 -12.12 5.42 -2.12
N GLN A 89 -13.17 4.61 -2.25
CA GLN A 89 -13.11 3.31 -2.94
C GLN A 89 -12.84 3.45 -4.45
N GLN A 90 -13.37 4.50 -5.09
CA GLN A 90 -13.10 4.77 -6.51
C GLN A 90 -11.65 5.19 -6.74
N GLN A 91 -11.09 6.04 -5.88
CA GLN A 91 -9.73 6.57 -6.04
C GLN A 91 -8.65 5.55 -5.62
N LEU A 92 -8.85 4.83 -4.53
CA LEU A 92 -7.86 3.86 -4.01
C LEU A 92 -8.06 2.45 -4.58
N GLY A 93 -9.21 2.18 -5.20
CA GLY A 93 -9.60 0.85 -5.67
C GLY A 93 -10.01 -0.09 -4.53
N LYS A 94 -10.61 -1.24 -4.89
CA LYS A 94 -11.07 -2.26 -3.92
C LYS A 94 -9.95 -2.83 -3.04
N ALA A 95 -8.70 -2.75 -3.50
CA ALA A 95 -7.52 -3.31 -2.83
C ALA A 95 -6.69 -2.24 -2.09
N LEU A 96 -7.25 -1.04 -1.89
CA LEU A 96 -6.63 0.09 -1.19
C LEU A 96 -5.34 0.64 -1.80
N CYS A 97 -4.73 -0.02 -2.79
CA CYS A 97 -3.55 0.46 -3.49
C CYS A 97 -3.75 0.40 -5.02
N PRO A 98 -3.70 1.55 -5.72
CA PRO A 98 -3.81 1.59 -7.16
C PRO A 98 -2.56 1.01 -7.83
N TYR A 99 -2.76 0.30 -8.94
CA TYR A 99 -1.68 -0.32 -9.73
C TYR A 99 -0.61 0.68 -10.17
N SER A 100 -1.00 1.92 -10.45
CA SER A 100 -0.09 2.99 -10.84
C SER A 100 0.92 3.35 -9.75
N LEU A 101 0.48 3.43 -8.49
CA LEU A 101 1.38 3.70 -7.36
C LEU A 101 2.39 2.57 -7.20
N HIS A 102 1.94 1.33 -7.39
CA HIS A 102 2.80 0.17 -7.34
C HIS A 102 3.88 0.20 -8.43
N LEU A 103 3.50 0.50 -9.69
CA LEU A 103 4.46 0.65 -10.77
C LEU A 103 5.48 1.76 -10.49
N GLN A 104 5.05 2.89 -9.93
CA GLN A 104 5.94 4.01 -9.60
C GLN A 104 7.03 3.62 -8.59
N LEU A 105 6.69 2.81 -7.58
CA LEU A 105 7.65 2.32 -6.59
C LEU A 105 8.69 1.36 -7.19
N GLU A 106 8.34 0.66 -8.26
CA GLU A 106 9.17 -0.37 -8.88
C GLU A 106 10.03 0.18 -10.04
N VAL A 107 9.81 1.43 -10.48
CA VAL A 107 10.55 2.09 -11.57
C VAL A 107 12.08 2.02 -11.39
N PRO A 108 12.66 2.24 -10.19
CA PRO A 108 14.11 2.14 -10.00
C PRO A 108 14.69 0.77 -10.35
N PHE A 109 13.93 -0.31 -10.12
CA PHE A 109 14.37 -1.68 -10.47
C PHE A 109 14.37 -1.90 -11.97
N LEU A 110 13.34 -1.41 -12.66
CA LEU A 110 13.29 -1.44 -14.12
C LEU A 110 14.50 -0.70 -14.70
N TRP A 111 14.81 0.48 -14.19
CA TRP A 111 15.96 1.28 -14.62
C TRP A 111 17.29 0.54 -14.40
N ALA A 112 17.50 -0.05 -13.24
CA ALA A 112 18.70 -0.85 -12.97
C ALA A 112 18.85 -2.05 -13.93
N GLY A 113 17.74 -2.69 -14.31
CA GLY A 113 17.71 -3.74 -15.32
C GLY A 113 18.07 -3.22 -16.71
N LEU A 114 17.52 -2.07 -17.10
CA LEU A 114 17.81 -1.41 -18.38
C LEU A 114 19.27 -0.96 -18.48
N ASP A 115 19.86 -0.44 -17.40
CA ASP A 115 21.28 -0.08 -17.35
C ASP A 115 22.16 -1.32 -17.59
N THR A 116 21.83 -2.44 -16.95
CA THR A 116 22.54 -3.72 -17.13
C THR A 116 22.41 -4.23 -18.57
N ALA A 117 21.20 -4.18 -19.15
CA ALA A 117 20.98 -4.56 -20.54
C ALA A 117 21.76 -3.64 -21.51
N SER A 118 21.82 -2.35 -21.22
CA SER A 118 22.57 -1.39 -22.04
C SER A 118 24.07 -1.70 -22.09
N ALA A 119 24.64 -2.18 -20.97
CA ALA A 119 26.03 -2.61 -20.91
C ALA A 119 26.27 -3.85 -21.79
N ARG A 120 25.33 -4.80 -21.81
CA ARG A 120 25.39 -5.99 -22.68
C ARG A 120 25.30 -5.64 -24.16
N PHE A 121 24.41 -4.73 -24.53
CA PHE A 121 24.32 -4.24 -25.92
C PHE A 121 25.63 -3.58 -26.39
N ARG A 122 26.30 -2.81 -25.52
CA ARG A 122 27.61 -2.21 -25.85
C ARG A 122 28.73 -3.24 -25.99
N ALA A 123 28.63 -4.37 -25.29
CA ALA A 123 29.58 -5.48 -25.42
C ALA A 123 29.37 -6.33 -26.68
N GLY A 124 28.25 -6.15 -27.39
CA GLY A 124 27.86 -6.97 -28.55
C GLY A 124 27.00 -8.19 -28.19
N ASP A 125 26.67 -8.37 -26.91
CA ASP A 125 25.85 -9.49 -26.40
C ASP A 125 24.35 -9.17 -26.54
N TRP A 126 23.86 -9.10 -27.79
CA TRP A 126 22.49 -8.67 -28.09
C TRP A 126 21.40 -9.61 -27.54
N GLU A 127 21.65 -10.91 -27.59
CA GLU A 127 20.70 -11.92 -27.10
C GLU A 127 20.49 -11.80 -25.59
N GLU A 128 21.58 -11.71 -24.83
CA GLU A 128 21.51 -11.59 -23.37
C GLU A 128 20.92 -10.24 -22.95
N GLY A 129 21.28 -9.16 -23.64
CA GLY A 129 20.66 -7.85 -23.42
C GLY A 129 19.15 -7.86 -23.68
N LEU A 130 18.70 -8.52 -24.75
CA LEU A 130 17.27 -8.64 -25.08
C LEU A 130 16.50 -9.45 -24.03
N TRP A 131 17.07 -10.56 -23.56
CA TRP A 131 16.50 -11.35 -22.48
C TRP A 131 16.35 -10.57 -21.18
N LEU A 132 17.35 -9.75 -20.82
CA LEU A 132 17.29 -8.88 -19.65
C LEU A 132 16.15 -7.85 -19.76
N VAL A 133 15.97 -7.24 -20.93
CA VAL A 133 14.89 -6.26 -21.16
C VAL A 133 13.52 -6.93 -21.09
N LEU A 134 13.31 -8.00 -21.86
CA LEU A 134 12.01 -8.70 -21.92
C LEU A 134 11.67 -9.34 -20.58
N GLY A 135 12.62 -10.02 -19.96
CA GLY A 135 12.47 -10.60 -18.63
C GLY A 135 12.17 -9.52 -17.59
N GLY A 136 12.93 -8.41 -17.59
CA GLY A 136 12.71 -7.28 -16.70
C GLY A 136 11.30 -6.69 -16.84
N LEU A 137 10.81 -6.51 -18.07
CA LEU A 137 9.45 -6.01 -18.33
C LEU A 137 8.37 -6.99 -17.86
N VAL A 138 8.53 -8.29 -18.10
CA VAL A 138 7.58 -9.31 -17.61
C VAL A 138 7.54 -9.32 -16.09
N TRP A 139 8.70 -9.25 -15.43
CA TRP A 139 8.78 -9.18 -13.98
C TRP A 139 8.12 -7.91 -13.44
N PHE A 140 8.45 -6.75 -14.01
CA PHE A 140 7.97 -5.44 -13.59
C PHE A 140 6.46 -5.24 -13.81
N LEU A 141 5.93 -5.61 -14.98
CA LEU A 141 4.54 -5.33 -15.35
C LEU A 141 3.55 -6.40 -14.87
N LEU A 142 3.98 -7.67 -14.79
CA LEU A 142 3.08 -8.80 -14.55
C LEU A 142 3.36 -9.50 -13.23
N ILE A 143 4.57 -10.02 -13.03
CA ILE A 143 4.86 -10.93 -11.91
C ILE A 143 4.82 -10.19 -10.57
N ILE A 144 5.60 -9.11 -10.45
CA ILE A 144 5.71 -8.37 -9.20
C ILE A 144 4.34 -7.83 -8.76
N PRO A 145 3.57 -7.12 -9.61
CA PRO A 145 2.25 -6.63 -9.22
C PRO A 145 1.26 -7.73 -8.85
N ALA A 146 1.31 -8.89 -9.53
CA ALA A 146 0.47 -10.02 -9.20
C ALA A 146 0.80 -10.58 -7.81
N ILE A 147 2.09 -10.76 -7.49
CA ILE A 147 2.55 -11.21 -6.17
C ILE A 147 2.06 -10.23 -5.09
N TYR A 148 2.29 -8.93 -5.26
CA TYR A 148 1.86 -7.94 -4.25
C TYR A 148 0.35 -7.97 -4.03
N ARG A 149 -0.46 -8.03 -5.10
CA ARG A 149 -1.93 -8.13 -4.96
C ARG A 149 -2.33 -9.37 -4.18
N LEU A 150 -1.73 -10.51 -4.48
CA LEU A 150 -2.02 -11.77 -3.78
C LEU A 150 -1.60 -11.69 -2.31
N THR A 151 -0.43 -11.14 -2.01
CA THR A 151 0.09 -11.00 -0.65
C THR A 151 -0.76 -10.05 0.19
N ILE A 152 -1.08 -8.86 -0.33
CA ILE A 152 -1.94 -7.89 0.38
C ILE A 152 -3.33 -8.51 0.61
N SER A 153 -3.91 -9.14 -0.40
CA SER A 153 -5.22 -9.80 -0.28
C SER A 153 -5.19 -10.92 0.77
N ALA A 154 -4.13 -11.72 0.79
CA ALA A 154 -3.93 -12.79 1.77
C ALA A 154 -3.78 -12.23 3.19
N ILE A 155 -3.00 -11.16 3.39
CA ILE A 155 -2.78 -10.53 4.70
C ILE A 155 -4.07 -9.90 5.21
N LEU A 156 -4.80 -9.16 4.38
CA LEU A 156 -6.07 -8.56 4.77
C LEU A 156 -7.13 -9.62 5.09
N ARG A 157 -7.16 -10.72 4.32
CA ARG A 157 -8.06 -11.84 4.59
C ARG A 157 -7.68 -12.56 5.88
N LEU A 158 -6.39 -12.81 6.11
CA LEU A 158 -5.89 -13.43 7.33
C LEU A 158 -6.19 -12.57 8.55
N LYS A 159 -5.97 -11.24 8.45
CA LYS A 159 -6.31 -10.28 9.51
C LYS A 159 -7.79 -10.38 9.88
N ARG A 160 -8.68 -10.35 8.88
CA ARG A 160 -10.13 -10.46 9.12
C ARG A 160 -10.49 -11.78 9.81
N LEU A 161 -9.93 -12.91 9.35
CA LEU A 161 -10.17 -14.21 9.96
C LEU A 161 -9.64 -14.31 11.40
N LEU A 162 -8.51 -13.68 11.70
CA LEU A 162 -7.95 -13.66 13.05
C LEU A 162 -8.76 -12.75 13.99
N GLU A 163 -9.23 -11.61 13.50
CA GLU A 163 -10.14 -10.72 14.25
C GLU A 163 -11.47 -11.42 14.58
N GLU A 164 -12.04 -12.15 13.62
CA GLU A 164 -13.30 -12.89 13.79
C GLU A 164 -13.18 -14.09 14.75
N ASN A 165 -12.08 -14.86 14.71
CA ASN A 165 -11.96 -16.12 15.46
C ASN A 165 -11.22 -16.02 16.79
N LEU A 166 -10.27 -15.08 16.94
CA LEU A 166 -9.31 -15.08 18.05
C LEU A 166 -9.34 -13.81 18.90
N GLY A 167 -10.13 -12.78 18.53
CA GLY A 167 -10.16 -11.50 19.24
C GLY A 167 -8.79 -10.81 19.28
N PHE A 168 -7.92 -11.13 18.33
CA PHE A 168 -6.52 -10.68 18.34
C PHE A 168 -6.41 -9.22 17.91
N THR A 169 -5.71 -8.41 18.70
CA THR A 169 -5.60 -6.97 18.45
C THR A 169 -4.62 -6.64 17.30
N PRO A 170 -4.82 -5.52 16.57
CA PRO A 170 -4.09 -5.20 15.34
C PRO A 170 -2.56 -5.12 15.46
N GLY A 171 -2.03 -4.90 16.66
CA GLY A 171 -0.60 -4.69 16.90
C GLY A 171 0.29 -5.91 16.65
N GLY A 172 -0.21 -7.13 16.86
CA GLY A 172 0.62 -8.34 16.74
C GLY A 172 0.76 -8.89 15.31
N LEU A 173 -0.12 -8.51 14.38
CA LEU A 173 -0.09 -8.96 12.99
C LEU A 173 0.92 -8.21 12.13
N LEU A 174 1.19 -6.93 12.45
CA LEU A 174 2.26 -6.14 11.83
C LEU A 174 3.63 -6.79 12.04
N TRP A 175 3.83 -7.50 13.17
CA TRP A 175 5.03 -8.27 13.46
C TRP A 175 5.19 -9.53 12.61
N MET A 176 4.11 -10.19 12.19
CA MET A 176 4.25 -11.41 11.36
C MET A 176 4.68 -11.08 9.92
N GLY A 177 4.24 -9.94 9.38
CA GLY A 177 4.74 -9.43 8.11
C GLY A 177 6.24 -9.09 8.13
N ILE A 178 6.81 -8.87 9.32
CA ILE A 178 8.24 -8.54 9.53
C ILE A 178 9.15 -9.79 9.48
N VAL A 179 8.62 -11.01 9.61
CA VAL A 179 9.50 -12.17 9.89
C VAL A 179 9.88 -12.97 8.65
N ILE A 180 9.08 -12.99 7.57
CA ILE A 180 9.46 -13.72 6.35
C ILE A 180 9.02 -12.94 5.10
N PRO A 181 9.92 -12.17 4.47
CA PRO A 181 9.62 -11.60 3.17
C PRO A 181 9.44 -12.72 2.14
N PRO A 182 8.36 -12.72 1.34
CA PRO A 182 8.25 -13.55 0.16
C PRO A 182 9.43 -13.34 -0.81
N SER A 183 10.04 -12.15 -0.78
CA SER A 183 11.22 -11.81 -1.58
C SER A 183 12.46 -12.66 -1.24
N LEU A 184 12.59 -13.19 -0.02
CA LEU A 184 13.70 -14.08 0.33
C LEU A 184 13.58 -15.44 -0.39
N LEU A 185 12.35 -15.96 -0.52
CA LEU A 185 12.08 -17.18 -1.27
C LEU A 185 12.25 -17.00 -2.78
N THR A 186 11.87 -15.83 -3.32
CA THR A 186 12.08 -15.55 -4.75
C THR A 186 13.55 -15.25 -5.06
N LEU A 187 14.30 -14.57 -4.17
CA LEU A 187 15.74 -14.33 -4.34
C LEU A 187 16.56 -15.61 -4.27
N LEU A 188 16.18 -16.57 -3.40
CA LEU A 188 16.80 -17.90 -3.37
C LEU A 188 16.57 -18.66 -4.69
N ARG A 189 15.34 -18.65 -5.22
CA ARG A 189 15.05 -19.24 -6.54
C ARG A 189 15.74 -18.52 -7.69
N PHE A 190 15.83 -17.19 -7.64
CA PHE A 190 16.49 -16.40 -8.68
C PHE A 190 18.00 -16.67 -8.69
N HIS A 191 18.62 -16.77 -7.51
CA HIS A 191 20.02 -17.16 -7.36
C HIS A 191 20.27 -18.58 -7.88
N GLU A 192 19.39 -19.55 -7.61
CA GLU A 192 19.51 -20.91 -8.15
C GLU A 192 19.34 -20.95 -9.67
N CYS A 193 18.41 -20.17 -10.21
CA CYS A 193 18.20 -20.07 -11.66
C CYS A 193 19.42 -19.43 -12.36
N PHE A 194 20.00 -18.38 -11.78
CA PHE A 194 21.23 -17.76 -12.30
C PHE A 194 22.43 -18.71 -12.25
N ARG A 195 22.54 -19.52 -11.18
CA ARG A 195 23.59 -20.55 -11.05
C ARG A 195 23.45 -21.66 -12.08
N ALA A 196 22.22 -22.04 -12.44
CA ALA A 196 21.95 -23.07 -13.43
C ALA A 196 22.28 -22.63 -14.86
N VAL A 197 22.27 -21.32 -15.14
CA VAL A 197 22.61 -20.74 -16.45
C VAL A 197 24.12 -20.46 -16.59
N ALA A 198 24.85 -20.29 -15.47
CA ALA A 198 26.26 -19.95 -15.46
C ALA A 198 27.25 -20.95 -16.11
N PRO A 199 27.04 -22.29 -16.17
CA PRO A 199 28.05 -23.21 -16.71
C PRO A 199 28.07 -23.32 -18.25
N ALA A 200 27.27 -22.56 -18.99
CA ALA A 200 27.21 -22.66 -20.45
C ALA A 200 28.19 -21.72 -21.22
N VAL A 201 29.07 -20.99 -20.52
CA VAL A 201 29.92 -19.93 -21.12
C VAL A 201 31.42 -20.20 -20.96
N SER A 202 31.83 -21.44 -20.69
CA SER A 202 33.24 -21.82 -20.52
C SER A 202 33.75 -22.87 -21.52
N GLU A 203 33.19 -22.90 -22.74
CA GLU A 203 33.77 -23.60 -23.90
C GLU A 203 33.77 -22.70 -25.14
#